data_AF-A0A925L5Q2-F1
#
_entry.id   AF-A0A925L5Q2-F1
#
_cell.length_a   1.000
_cell.length_b   1.000
_cell.length_c   1.000
_cell.angle_alpha   90.00
_cell.angle_beta   90.00
_cell.angle_gamma   90.00
#
_symmetry.space_group_name_H-M   'P 1'
#
loop_
_entity.id
_entity.type
_entity.pdbx_description
1 polymer ?
#
loop_
_entity_poly.entity_id
_entity_poly.type
_entity_poly.pdbx_seq_one_letter_code
_entity_poly.pdbx_strand_id
1 'polypeptide(L)'
;MNRITCAAVAAILTVSTALPALAAGCIAPAEARAMQVRQLHVQLQVASLNCRGDDPSLPGKYASYIHRFGGPLTDNAKVLRGHFAKNGGNMDRYMTVLANDESQRAHLVDGYCESHTPLFDKLSALKPHDLEHFASANVDKPDRTICGSAPVKQASAETKPKAKAKKAEPTG
;
A
#
# COMPACT_ATOMS: atom_id res chain seq x y z
N MET A 1 2.74 -49.77 -51.85
CA MET A 1 1.29 -50.03 -51.95
C MET A 1 0.72 -50.13 -50.55
N ASN A 2 -0.51 -49.65 -50.38
CA ASN A 2 -1.35 -49.54 -49.17
C ASN A 2 -1.10 -48.31 -48.28
N ARG A 3 -2.09 -47.55 -47.81
CA ARG A 3 -3.46 -47.18 -48.24
C ARG A 3 -3.85 -46.03 -47.29
N ILE A 4 -4.34 -44.92 -47.83
CA ILE A 4 -4.79 -43.73 -47.08
C ILE A 4 -6.17 -44.02 -46.47
N THR A 5 -6.41 -43.61 -45.22
CA THR A 5 -7.76 -43.20 -44.74
C THR A 5 -7.66 -42.02 -43.76
N CYS A 6 -8.56 -41.06 -43.98
CA CYS A 6 -8.71 -39.77 -43.32
C CYS A 6 -9.58 -39.84 -42.04
N ALA A 7 -9.27 -38.99 -41.05
CA ALA A 7 -10.21 -38.28 -40.16
C ALA A 7 -9.39 -37.31 -39.29
N ALA A 8 -9.32 -36.01 -39.59
CA ALA A 8 -10.28 -34.93 -39.34
C ALA A 8 -10.39 -34.48 -37.86
N VAL A 9 -9.65 -33.39 -37.58
CA VAL A 9 -10.00 -32.18 -36.78
C VAL A 9 -10.43 -32.33 -35.31
N ALA A 10 -9.57 -31.83 -34.41
CA ALA A 10 -9.96 -30.87 -33.36
C ALA A 10 -8.71 -30.16 -32.82
N ALA A 11 -8.18 -29.21 -33.60
CA ALA A 11 -7.21 -28.25 -33.08
C ALA A 11 -7.95 -27.29 -32.13
N ILE A 12 -7.91 -27.58 -30.83
CA ILE A 12 -8.31 -26.61 -29.82
C ILE A 12 -7.16 -25.61 -29.71
N LEU A 13 -7.19 -24.58 -30.55
CA LEU A 13 -6.50 -23.34 -30.26
C LEU A 13 -7.13 -22.79 -28.98
N THR A 14 -6.52 -23.06 -27.83
CA THR A 14 -6.72 -22.22 -26.66
C THR A 14 -6.14 -20.86 -27.02
N VAL A 15 -7.01 -19.98 -27.49
CA VAL A 15 -6.76 -18.54 -27.50
C VAL A 15 -6.58 -18.15 -26.04
N SER A 16 -5.32 -18.18 -25.57
CA SER A 16 -4.94 -17.44 -24.39
C SER A 16 -5.15 -15.98 -24.74
N THR A 17 -6.28 -15.42 -24.31
CA THR A 17 -6.51 -13.98 -24.28
C THR A 17 -5.50 -13.38 -23.29
N ALA A 18 -4.26 -13.19 -23.73
CA ALA A 18 -3.40 -12.20 -23.13
C ALA A 18 -4.03 -10.85 -23.49
N LEU A 19 -4.92 -10.33 -22.62
CA LEU A 19 -5.42 -8.98 -22.75
C LEU A 19 -4.21 -8.02 -22.69
N PRO A 20 -3.91 -7.28 -23.76
CA PRO A 20 -2.91 -6.23 -23.72
C PRO A 20 -3.49 -5.03 -22.98
N ALA A 21 -2.79 -4.61 -21.93
CA ALA A 21 -2.71 -3.24 -21.42
C ALA A 21 -4.02 -2.43 -21.28
N LEU A 22 -4.79 -2.70 -20.22
CA LEU A 22 -5.44 -1.62 -19.45
C LEU A 22 -4.51 -1.23 -18.29
N ALA A 23 -3.31 -0.73 -18.61
CA ALA A 23 -2.28 -0.37 -17.62
C ALA A 23 -2.03 1.15 -17.59
N ALA A 24 -3.07 1.95 -17.82
CA ALA A 24 -3.04 3.39 -17.57
C ALA A 24 -4.08 3.72 -16.50
N GLY A 25 -3.82 3.37 -15.24
CA GLY A 25 -4.68 3.81 -14.13
C GLY A 25 -4.66 2.99 -12.84
N CYS A 26 -4.12 1.76 -12.85
CA CYS A 26 -4.01 0.95 -11.63
C CYS A 26 -2.57 0.45 -11.39
N ILE A 27 -2.25 0.19 -10.12
CA ILE A 27 -0.97 -0.39 -9.68
C ILE A 27 -1.15 -1.88 -9.38
N ALA A 28 -0.14 -2.69 -9.64
CA ALA A 28 -0.16 -4.11 -9.28
C ALA A 28 -0.12 -4.28 -7.74
N PRO A 29 -0.66 -5.38 -7.18
CA PRO A 29 -0.63 -5.63 -5.74
C PRO A 29 0.78 -5.59 -5.13
N ALA A 30 1.79 -6.09 -5.87
CA ALA A 30 3.19 -6.04 -5.44
C ALA A 30 3.74 -4.60 -5.41
N GLU A 31 3.32 -3.75 -6.34
CA GLU A 31 3.68 -2.33 -6.36
C GLU A 31 3.03 -1.59 -5.20
N ALA A 32 1.77 -1.90 -4.88
CA ALA A 32 1.06 -1.31 -3.75
C ALA A 32 1.74 -1.64 -2.41
N ARG A 33 2.07 -2.91 -2.18
CA ARG A 33 2.82 -3.33 -0.99
C ARG A 33 4.20 -2.68 -0.95
N ALA A 34 4.82 -2.44 -2.11
CA ALA A 34 6.07 -1.72 -2.18
C ALA A 34 5.98 -0.24 -1.85
N MET A 35 4.94 0.43 -2.30
CA MET A 35 4.65 1.80 -1.85
C MET A 35 4.46 1.86 -0.33
N GLN A 36 3.75 0.90 0.28
CA GLN A 36 3.55 0.86 1.73
C GLN A 36 4.87 0.63 2.51
N VAL A 37 5.75 -0.25 2.04
CA VAL A 37 7.08 -0.44 2.64
C VAL A 37 7.91 0.85 2.57
N ARG A 38 7.81 1.60 1.46
CA ARG A 38 8.50 2.90 1.32
C ARG A 38 7.91 3.99 2.20
N GLN A 39 6.60 4.03 2.35
CA GLN A 39 5.95 4.93 3.28
C GLN A 39 6.35 4.63 4.73
N LEU A 40 6.35 3.35 5.15
CA LEU A 40 6.85 2.96 6.48
C LEU A 40 8.30 3.38 6.69
N HIS A 41 9.16 3.15 5.69
CA HIS A 41 10.56 3.52 5.76
C HIS A 41 10.74 5.03 5.97
N VAL A 42 9.98 5.86 5.24
CA VAL A 42 10.01 7.32 5.36
C VAL A 42 9.50 7.78 6.72
N GLN A 43 8.39 7.21 7.23
CA GLN A 43 7.87 7.45 8.59
C GLN A 43 8.95 7.24 9.65
N LEU A 44 9.63 6.10 9.61
CA LEU A 44 10.68 5.78 10.56
C LEU A 44 11.87 6.73 10.40
N GLN A 45 12.26 7.07 9.17
CA GLN A 45 13.36 8.00 8.93
C GLN A 45 13.04 9.38 9.52
N VAL A 46 11.89 9.95 9.20
CA VAL A 46 11.46 11.27 9.68
C VAL A 46 11.31 11.28 11.19
N ALA A 47 10.70 10.24 11.78
CA ALA A 47 10.60 10.11 13.23
C ALA A 47 11.98 10.04 13.90
N SER A 48 12.94 9.30 13.33
CA SER A 48 14.29 9.22 13.88
C SER A 48 15.02 10.57 13.92
N LEU A 49 14.67 11.49 13.01
CA LEU A 49 15.28 12.81 12.93
C LEU A 49 14.57 13.84 13.82
N ASN A 50 13.25 13.81 13.88
CA ASN A 50 12.46 14.82 14.57
C ASN A 50 12.22 14.50 16.04
N CYS A 51 12.14 13.22 16.40
CA CYS A 51 11.77 12.79 17.75
C CYS A 51 12.96 12.49 18.66
N ARG A 52 14.19 12.83 18.24
CA ARG A 52 15.39 12.55 19.03
C ARG A 52 15.46 13.31 20.37
N GLY A 53 14.69 14.40 20.49
CA GLY A 53 14.56 15.17 21.73
C GLY A 53 13.70 14.41 22.76
N ASP A 54 12.66 13.73 22.30
CA ASP A 54 11.73 12.96 23.13
C ASP A 54 12.27 11.56 23.44
N ASP A 55 12.82 10.87 22.43
CA ASP A 55 13.51 9.59 22.59
C ASP A 55 14.86 9.61 21.83
N PRO A 56 15.97 9.84 22.56
CA PRO A 56 17.33 9.84 21.99
C PRO A 56 17.77 8.51 21.37
N SER A 57 17.05 7.41 21.61
CA SER A 57 17.37 6.09 21.06
C SER A 57 16.90 5.88 19.62
N LEU A 58 15.97 6.71 19.12
CA LEU A 58 15.35 6.52 17.80
C LEU A 58 16.33 6.53 16.62
N PRO A 59 17.37 7.39 16.56
CA PRO A 59 18.40 7.29 15.52
C PRO A 59 19.08 5.91 15.48
N GLY A 60 19.37 5.32 16.65
CA GLY A 60 19.98 4.00 16.76
C GLY A 60 19.01 2.86 16.38
N LYS A 61 17.74 2.98 16.76
CA LYS A 61 16.68 2.05 16.32
C LYS A 61 16.49 2.10 14.81
N TYR A 62 16.55 3.27 14.18
CA TYR A 62 16.52 3.43 12.73
C TYR A 62 17.72 2.79 12.05
N ALA A 63 18.94 3.01 12.54
CA ALA A 63 20.13 2.36 12.00
C ALA A 63 20.01 0.82 12.07
N SER A 64 19.49 0.29 13.18
CA SER A 64 19.25 -1.15 13.36
C SER A 64 18.19 -1.69 12.41
N TYR A 65 17.12 -0.92 12.17
CA TYR A 65 16.10 -1.23 11.17
C TYR A 65 16.70 -1.32 9.76
N ILE A 66 17.52 -0.35 9.34
CA ILE A 66 18.18 -0.38 8.03
C ILE A 66 19.09 -1.61 7.91
N HIS A 67 19.87 -1.91 8.94
CA HIS A 67 20.74 -3.08 8.94
C HIS A 67 19.95 -4.40 8.81
N ARG A 68 18.87 -4.56 9.57
CA ARG A 68 18.02 -5.77 9.56
C ARG A 68 17.25 -5.95 8.26
N PHE A 69 16.71 -4.87 7.70
CA PHE A 69 15.75 -4.91 6.60
C PHE A 69 16.32 -4.42 5.26
N GLY A 70 17.63 -4.17 5.16
CA GLY A 70 18.27 -3.65 3.95
C GLY A 70 18.01 -4.47 2.68
N GLY A 71 17.97 -5.80 2.80
CA GLY A 71 17.60 -6.71 1.71
C GLY A 71 16.16 -6.49 1.23
N PRO A 72 15.14 -6.71 2.08
CA PRO A 72 13.75 -6.41 1.76
C PRO A 72 13.53 -4.99 1.22
N LEU A 73 14.17 -3.98 1.81
CA LEU A 73 14.11 -2.60 1.33
C LEU A 73 14.63 -2.49 -0.11
N THR A 74 15.78 -3.08 -0.41
CA THR A 74 16.37 -3.11 -1.75
C THR A 74 15.45 -3.78 -2.77
N ASP A 75 14.89 -4.94 -2.45
CA ASP A 75 14.03 -5.68 -3.36
C ASP A 75 12.74 -4.94 -3.66
N ASN A 76 12.15 -4.34 -2.63
CA ASN A 76 10.99 -3.50 -2.76
C ASN A 76 11.25 -2.23 -3.62
N ALA A 77 12.46 -1.67 -3.50
CA ALA A 77 12.92 -0.59 -4.39
C ALA A 77 12.92 -1.01 -5.86
N LYS A 78 13.40 -2.23 -6.17
CA LYS A 78 13.46 -2.73 -7.55
C LYS A 78 12.06 -2.82 -8.16
N VAL A 79 11.08 -3.27 -7.38
CA VAL A 79 9.67 -3.30 -7.81
C VAL A 79 9.20 -1.89 -8.22
N LEU A 80 9.41 -0.88 -7.37
CA LEU A 80 8.98 0.48 -7.67
C LEU A 80 9.77 1.13 -8.81
N ARG A 81 11.08 0.89 -8.91
CA ARG A 81 11.85 1.36 -10.08
C ARG A 81 11.30 0.77 -11.36
N GLY A 82 10.95 -0.52 -11.36
CA GLY A 82 10.27 -1.17 -12.47
C GLY A 82 8.93 -0.54 -12.80
N HIS A 83 8.13 -0.19 -11.79
CA HIS A 83 6.86 0.52 -11.97
C HIS A 83 7.05 1.88 -12.67
N PHE A 84 7.91 2.75 -12.13
CA PHE A 84 8.14 4.09 -12.67
C PHE A 84 8.85 4.07 -14.03
N ALA A 85 9.71 3.08 -14.29
CA ALA A 85 10.33 2.90 -15.60
C ALA A 85 9.31 2.51 -16.68
N LYS A 86 8.29 1.72 -16.33
CA LYS A 86 7.26 1.24 -17.28
C LYS A 86 6.13 2.24 -17.50
N ASN A 87 5.65 2.86 -16.43
CA ASN A 87 4.43 3.67 -16.44
C ASN A 87 4.71 5.18 -16.49
N GLY A 88 5.98 5.58 -16.56
CA GLY A 88 6.41 6.95 -16.41
C GLY A 88 6.38 7.43 -14.96
N GLY A 89 6.88 8.64 -14.75
CA GLY A 89 7.09 9.22 -13.42
C GLY A 89 8.52 9.04 -12.92
N ASN A 90 8.74 9.33 -11.63
CA ASN A 90 10.06 9.35 -11.04
C ASN A 90 9.96 8.89 -9.58
N MET A 91 10.71 7.82 -9.25
CA MET A 91 10.73 7.25 -7.90
C MET A 91 11.29 8.23 -6.87
N ASP A 92 12.32 9.00 -7.21
CA ASP A 92 12.92 9.99 -6.31
C ASP A 92 11.91 11.09 -6.01
N ARG A 93 11.19 11.58 -7.03
CA ARG A 93 10.09 12.54 -6.82
C ARG A 93 9.02 11.98 -5.90
N TYR A 94 8.65 10.71 -6.08
CA TYR A 94 7.70 10.04 -5.20
C TYR A 94 8.20 9.98 -3.76
N MET A 95 9.45 9.56 -3.53
CA MET A 95 10.05 9.51 -2.20
C MET A 95 10.15 10.90 -1.55
N THR A 96 10.46 11.94 -2.33
CA THR A 96 10.48 13.33 -1.85
C THR A 96 9.10 13.79 -1.38
N VAL A 97 8.04 13.47 -2.12
CA VAL A 97 6.66 13.80 -1.70
C VAL A 97 6.33 13.10 -0.38
N LEU A 98 6.63 11.81 -0.25
CA LEU A 98 6.41 11.09 1.02
C LEU A 98 7.17 11.73 2.19
N ALA A 99 8.43 12.09 1.97
CA ALA A 99 9.26 12.69 3.02
C ALA A 99 8.74 14.06 3.44
N ASN A 100 8.27 14.86 2.49
CA ASN A 100 7.68 16.16 2.78
C ASN A 100 6.36 16.02 3.54
N ASP A 101 5.45 15.16 3.08
CA ASP A 101 4.17 14.92 3.75
C ASP A 101 4.36 14.42 5.18
N GLU A 102 5.31 13.50 5.37
CA GLU A 102 5.62 12.96 6.68
C GLU A 102 6.33 13.96 7.59
N SER A 103 7.22 14.80 7.04
CA SER A 103 7.85 15.90 7.80
C SER A 103 6.81 16.92 8.27
N GLN A 104 5.81 17.22 7.45
CA GLN A 104 4.70 18.07 7.86
C GLN A 104 3.90 17.42 8.99
N ARG A 105 3.61 16.10 8.90
CA ARG A 105 2.95 15.38 9.98
C ARG A 105 3.75 15.43 11.29
N ALA A 106 5.07 15.32 11.24
CA ALA A 106 5.93 15.40 12.41
C ALA A 106 5.86 16.75 13.16
N HIS A 107 5.32 17.80 12.53
CA HIS A 107 5.15 19.12 13.13
C HIS A 107 3.69 19.49 13.42
N LEU A 108 2.74 18.83 12.76
CA LEU A 108 1.31 19.17 12.82
C LEU A 108 0.48 18.19 13.65
N VAL A 109 0.99 16.99 13.91
CA VAL A 109 0.28 15.94 14.64
C VAL A 109 0.75 15.90 16.09
N ASP A 110 -0.16 16.19 17.02
CA ASP A 110 0.09 15.99 18.45
C ASP A 110 0.36 14.51 18.74
N GLY A 111 1.33 14.23 19.62
CA GLY A 111 1.67 12.84 19.97
C GLY A 111 2.44 12.08 18.89
N TYR A 112 2.98 12.78 17.89
CA TYR A 112 3.70 12.14 16.78
C TYR A 112 4.84 11.25 17.27
N CYS A 113 5.68 11.74 18.18
CA CYS A 113 6.87 11.00 18.63
C CYS A 113 6.53 9.80 19.52
N GLU A 114 5.54 9.97 20.39
CA GLU A 114 4.99 8.94 21.27
C GLU A 114 4.39 7.79 20.46
N SER A 115 3.71 8.11 19.35
CA SER A 115 3.10 7.10 18.49
C SER A 115 4.10 6.28 17.65
N HIS A 116 5.30 6.81 17.38
CA HIS A 116 6.30 6.13 16.54
C HIS A 116 7.28 5.26 17.33
N THR A 117 7.47 5.52 18.64
CA THR A 117 8.36 4.69 19.48
C THR A 117 7.94 3.21 19.50
N PRO A 118 6.66 2.84 19.73
CA PRO A 118 6.22 1.45 19.69
C PRO A 118 6.36 0.79 18.31
N LEU A 119 6.39 1.58 17.23
CA LEU A 119 6.55 1.08 15.87
C LEU A 119 7.96 0.52 15.67
N PHE A 120 8.99 1.22 16.16
CA PHE A 120 10.37 0.74 16.16
C PHE A 120 10.54 -0.52 17.01
N ASP A 121 9.91 -0.58 18.18
CA ASP A 121 10.02 -1.72 19.08
C ASP A 121 9.44 -2.99 18.45
N LYS A 122 8.27 -2.87 17.80
CA LYS A 122 7.67 -3.98 17.02
C LYS A 122 8.61 -4.44 15.90
N LEU A 123 9.21 -3.50 15.15
CA LEU A 123 10.14 -3.82 14.06
C LEU A 123 11.42 -4.52 14.54
N SER A 124 11.88 -4.23 15.75
CA SER A 124 13.07 -4.89 16.33
C SER A 124 12.88 -6.41 16.52
N ALA A 125 11.65 -6.84 16.77
CA ALA A 125 11.27 -8.24 16.97
C ALA A 125 10.93 -8.99 15.67
N LEU A 126 10.72 -8.27 14.56
CA LEU A 126 10.29 -8.86 13.30
C LEU A 126 11.43 -9.52 12.52
N LYS A 127 11.08 -10.55 11.74
CA LYS A 127 12.00 -11.17 10.78
C LYS A 127 11.94 -10.41 9.45
N PRO A 128 13.02 -10.43 8.64
CA PRO A 128 13.07 -9.70 7.38
C PRO A 128 11.91 -9.97 6.41
N HIS A 129 11.43 -11.22 6.33
CA HIS A 129 10.33 -11.58 5.43
C HIS A 129 8.96 -11.05 5.87
N ASP A 130 8.81 -10.65 7.12
CA ASP A 130 7.53 -10.14 7.66
C ASP A 130 7.35 -8.65 7.40
N LEU A 131 8.38 -7.93 6.91
CA LEU A 131 8.36 -6.48 6.75
C LEU A 131 7.20 -6.00 5.87
N GLU A 132 6.96 -6.68 4.76
CA GLU A 132 5.94 -6.27 3.79
C GLU A 132 4.53 -6.41 4.37
N HIS A 133 4.28 -7.52 5.06
CA HIS A 133 3.03 -7.73 5.78
C HIS A 133 2.84 -6.67 6.87
N PHE A 134 3.89 -6.43 7.68
CA PHE A 134 3.86 -5.41 8.71
C PHE A 134 3.57 -4.02 8.17
N ALA A 135 4.25 -3.61 7.08
CA ALA A 135 4.00 -2.33 6.43
C ALA A 135 2.55 -2.23 5.95
N SER A 136 2.03 -3.28 5.31
CA SER A 136 0.64 -3.27 4.80
C SER A 136 -0.43 -3.15 5.89
N ALA A 137 -0.11 -3.56 7.12
CA ALA A 137 -1.02 -3.51 8.27
C ALA A 137 -0.91 -2.22 9.09
N ASN A 138 0.20 -1.48 8.98
CA ASN A 138 0.48 -0.29 9.80
C ASN A 138 0.54 1.01 8.98
N VAL A 139 0.42 0.91 7.65
CA VAL A 139 0.47 2.05 6.74
C VAL A 139 -0.74 2.03 5.84
N ASP A 140 -1.29 3.23 5.59
CA ASP A 140 -2.40 3.42 4.68
C ASP A 140 -2.12 2.85 3.28
N LYS A 141 -3.19 2.42 2.62
CA LYS A 141 -3.08 1.96 1.23
C LYS A 141 -2.71 3.15 0.34
N PRO A 142 -1.89 2.94 -0.71
CA PRO A 142 -1.59 4.01 -1.66
C PRO A 142 -2.87 4.55 -2.27
N ASP A 143 -2.92 5.87 -2.50
CA ASP A 143 -4.03 6.54 -3.19
C ASP A 143 -4.00 6.28 -4.71
N ARG A 144 -4.12 5.00 -5.08
CA ARG A 144 -4.14 4.48 -6.44
C ARG A 144 -4.96 3.20 -6.48
N THR A 145 -5.74 3.03 -7.54
CA THR A 145 -6.49 1.80 -7.78
C THR A 145 -5.53 0.61 -7.89
N ILE A 146 -5.79 -0.50 -7.19
CA ILE A 146 -4.99 -1.72 -7.31
C ILE A 146 -5.62 -2.64 -8.36
N CYS A 147 -4.85 -3.08 -9.36
CA CYS A 147 -5.33 -3.93 -10.44
C CYS A 147 -5.85 -5.28 -9.89
N GLY A 148 -7.03 -5.72 -10.36
CA GLY A 148 -7.66 -6.96 -9.90
C GLY A 148 -8.41 -6.86 -8.57
N SER A 149 -8.46 -5.68 -7.95
CA SER A 149 -9.42 -5.41 -6.88
C SER A 149 -10.79 -5.23 -7.51
N ALA A 150 -11.80 -6.02 -7.11
CA ALA A 150 -13.17 -5.72 -7.49
C ALA A 150 -13.49 -4.28 -7.02
N PRO A 151 -14.14 -3.43 -7.85
CA PRO A 151 -14.53 -2.10 -7.40
C PRO A 151 -15.56 -2.26 -6.27
N VAL A 152 -15.18 -1.89 -5.05
CA VAL A 152 -16.15 -1.72 -3.98
C VAL A 152 -16.99 -0.51 -4.36
N LYS A 153 -18.21 -0.74 -4.84
CA LYS A 153 -19.20 0.33 -4.96
C LYS A 153 -19.38 0.92 -3.56
N GLN A 154 -18.90 2.14 -3.34
CA GLN A 154 -19.28 2.91 -2.16
C GLN A 154 -20.79 3.13 -2.23
N ALA A 155 -21.53 2.41 -1.41
CA ALA A 155 -22.94 2.70 -1.19
C ALA A 155 -23.01 3.92 -0.26
N SER A 156 -23.29 5.10 -0.82
CA SER A 156 -23.73 6.24 -0.03
C SER A 156 -25.07 5.92 0.61
N ALA A 157 -25.07 5.58 1.90
CA ALA A 157 -26.29 5.52 2.71
C ALA A 157 -26.40 6.79 3.55
N GLU A 158 -26.79 7.90 2.92
CA GLU A 158 -27.31 9.06 3.64
C GLU A 158 -28.72 8.71 4.13
N THR A 159 -28.83 8.21 5.36
CA THR A 159 -30.14 8.01 5.98
C THR A 159 -30.57 9.30 6.66
N LYS A 160 -31.34 10.09 5.92
CA LYS A 160 -32.09 11.25 6.40
C LYS A 160 -33.07 10.80 7.51
N PRO A 161 -33.08 11.40 8.72
CA PRO A 161 -34.08 11.07 9.74
C PRO A 161 -35.46 11.61 9.35
N LYS A 162 -36.45 10.73 9.21
CA LYS A 162 -37.87 11.13 9.11
C LYS A 162 -38.41 11.45 10.50
N ALA A 163 -38.70 12.73 10.73
CA ALA A 163 -39.53 13.21 11.84
C ALA A 163 -40.91 12.53 11.82
N LYS A 164 -41.32 11.94 12.96
CA LYS A 164 -42.70 11.51 13.19
C LYS A 164 -43.42 12.56 14.03
N ALA A 165 -44.32 13.30 13.39
CA ALA A 165 -45.36 14.08 14.05
C ALA A 165 -46.37 13.12 14.69
N LYS A 166 -46.66 13.31 15.99
CA LYS A 166 -47.74 12.63 16.72
C LYS A 166 -48.86 13.64 16.89
N LYS A 167 -50.02 13.40 16.26
CA LYS A 167 -51.26 14.18 16.44
C LYS A 167 -52.31 13.31 17.12
N ALA A 168 -53.16 13.96 17.90
CA ALA A 168 -54.03 13.48 18.98
C ALA A 168 -55.20 12.54 18.58
N GLU A 169 -55.68 11.82 19.61
CA GLU A 169 -57.04 11.36 20.02
C GLU A 169 -58.24 11.36 19.04
N PRO A 170 -59.28 10.51 19.24
CA PRO A 170 -60.29 10.77 20.28
C PRO A 170 -61.01 9.55 20.94
N THR A 171 -61.53 9.80 22.16
CA THR A 171 -62.80 9.33 22.79
C THR A 171 -63.23 7.86 22.79
N GLY A 172 -63.47 7.38 24.02
CA GLY A 172 -64.38 6.28 24.40
C GLY A 172 -64.53 6.27 25.91
#